data_AF-A0A962C1A9-F1
#
_entry.id   AF-A0A962C1A9-F1
#
_cell.length_a   1.000
_cell.length_b   1.000
_cell.length_c   1.000
_cell.angle_alpha   90.00
_cell.angle_beta   90.00
_cell.angle_gamma   90.00
#
_symmetry.space_group_name_H-M   'P 1'
#
loop_
_entity.id
_entity.type
_entity.pdbx_description
1 polymer ?
#
loop_
_entity_poly.entity_id
_entity_poly.type
_entity_poly.pdbx_seq_one_letter_code
_entity_poly.pdbx_strand_id
1 'polypeptide(L)'
;MLAPAGRLASGYRRYGSTELKRLRFVRRANALGVSLEDIRVPLGDEKHDAKVNRSAQRKLEDVDRRIAALLRVRHGRSALIGTCQVSRSACTCPILNALSKEDPS
;
A
#
# COMPACT_ATOMS: atom_id res chain seq x y z
N MET A 1 -1.11 17.41 -12.50
CA MET A 1 -2.12 18.27 -11.84
C MET A 1 -3.19 18.64 -12.87
N LEU A 2 -4.46 18.70 -12.47
CA LEU A 2 -5.57 19.00 -13.40
C LEU A 2 -5.73 20.52 -13.59
N ALA A 3 -5.78 20.94 -14.85
CA ALA A 3 -6.26 22.27 -15.22
C ALA A 3 -7.81 22.25 -15.26
N PRO A 4 -8.49 23.28 -14.75
CA PRO A 4 -9.95 23.40 -14.85
C PRO A 4 -10.37 23.72 -16.30
N ALA A 5 -11.54 23.23 -16.72
CA ALA A 5 -12.13 23.51 -18.04
C ALA A 5 -12.52 24.99 -18.22
N GLY A 6 -12.61 25.72 -17.10
CA GLY A 6 -12.94 27.14 -17.06
C GLY A 6 -13.27 27.56 -15.63
N ARG A 7 -13.76 28.80 -15.48
CA ARG A 7 -14.32 29.29 -14.22
C ARG A 7 -15.75 29.76 -14.42
N LEU A 8 -16.57 29.62 -13.38
CA LEU A 8 -17.88 30.24 -13.31
C LEU A 8 -17.73 31.75 -13.15
N ALA A 9 -18.77 32.51 -13.48
CA ALA A 9 -18.82 33.97 -13.25
C ALA A 9 -18.57 34.33 -11.78
N SER A 10 -18.90 33.42 -10.85
CA SER A 10 -18.61 33.53 -9.42
C SER A 10 -17.16 33.17 -9.02
N GLY A 11 -16.27 32.88 -9.97
CA GLY A 11 -14.85 32.59 -9.74
C GLY A 11 -14.50 31.12 -9.43
N TYR A 12 -15.50 30.28 -9.21
CA TYR A 12 -15.34 28.84 -8.93
C TYR A 12 -14.80 28.06 -10.14
N ARG A 13 -13.95 27.07 -9.90
CA ARG A 13 -13.42 26.19 -10.96
C ARG A 13 -14.53 25.31 -11.53
N ARG A 14 -14.68 25.30 -12.84
CA ARG A 14 -15.59 24.43 -13.58
C ARG A 14 -14.78 23.26 -14.13
N TYR A 15 -15.18 22.04 -13.76
CA TYR A 15 -14.60 20.81 -14.30
C TYR A 15 -15.62 20.18 -15.24
N GLY A 16 -15.22 19.96 -16.49
CA GLY A 16 -16.02 19.24 -17.47
C GLY A 16 -15.89 17.73 -17.30
N SER A 17 -16.54 16.99 -18.20
CA SER A 17 -16.55 15.53 -18.21
C SER A 17 -15.13 14.94 -18.37
N THR A 18 -14.25 15.60 -19.11
CA THR A 18 -12.85 15.21 -19.32
C THR A 18 -12.02 15.31 -18.04
N GLU A 19 -12.13 16.42 -17.30
CA GLU A 19 -11.43 16.60 -16.03
C GLU A 19 -11.93 15.60 -14.99
N LEU A 20 -13.24 15.34 -14.95
CA LEU A 20 -13.81 14.33 -14.05
C LEU A 20 -13.32 12.91 -14.38
N LYS A 21 -13.21 12.54 -15.66
CA LYS A 21 -12.61 11.26 -16.09
C LYS A 21 -11.17 11.15 -15.60
N ARG A 22 -10.38 12.21 -15.77
CA ARG A 22 -8.98 12.23 -15.32
C ARG A 22 -8.85 12.19 -13.80
N LEU A 23 -9.72 12.87 -13.05
CA LEU A 23 -9.76 12.79 -11.58
C LEU A 23 -10.05 11.35 -11.11
N ARG A 24 -11.01 10.67 -11.74
CA ARG A 24 -11.32 9.26 -11.44
C ARG A 24 -10.14 8.34 -11.74
N PHE A 25 -9.47 8.55 -12.87
CA PHE A 25 -8.25 7.80 -13.21
C PHE A 25 -7.16 7.98 -12.14
N VAL A 26 -6.87 9.24 -11.76
CA VAL A 26 -5.86 9.56 -10.75
C VAL A 26 -6.20 8.91 -9.40
N ARG A 27 -7.47 8.95 -8.98
CA ARG A 27 -7.92 8.30 -7.74
C ARG A 27 -7.74 6.79 -7.78
N ARG A 28 -8.06 6.11 -8.89
CA ARG A 28 -7.88 4.66 -9.02
C ARG A 28 -6.41 4.27 -9.02
N ALA A 29 -5.58 4.98 -9.76
CA ALA A 29 -4.15 4.69 -9.82
C ALA A 29 -3.47 4.89 -8.46
N ASN A 30 -3.85 5.94 -7.72
CA ASN A 30 -3.36 6.17 -6.35
C ASN A 30 -3.83 5.05 -5.39
N ALA A 31 -5.08 4.59 -5.49
CA ALA A 31 -5.56 3.46 -4.71
C ALA A 31 -4.80 2.15 -4.97
N LEU A 32 -4.21 2.00 -6.17
CA LEU A 32 -3.33 0.90 -6.55
C LEU A 32 -1.86 1.14 -6.17
N GLY A 33 -1.55 2.25 -5.50
CA GLY A 33 -0.20 2.60 -5.04
C GLY A 33 0.73 3.13 -6.13
N VAL A 34 0.20 3.55 -7.27
CA VAL A 34 0.98 4.23 -8.31
C VAL A 34 1.27 5.67 -7.87
N SER A 35 2.52 6.10 -8.02
CA SER A 35 2.94 7.47 -7.67
C SER A 35 2.16 8.51 -8.47
N LEU A 36 1.80 9.62 -7.81
CA LEU A 36 1.19 10.77 -8.47
C LEU A 36 2.06 11.30 -9.62
N GLU A 37 3.39 11.16 -9.53
CA GLU A 37 4.32 11.58 -10.58
C GLU A 37 4.21 10.75 -11.85
N ASP A 38 3.94 9.45 -11.72
CA ASP A 38 3.80 8.54 -12.86
C ASP A 38 2.46 8.71 -13.58
N ILE A 39 1.42 9.17 -12.88
CA ILE A 39 0.08 9.38 -13.47
C ILE A 39 -0.18 10.85 -13.86
N ARG A 40 0.85 11.71 -13.79
CA ARG A 40 0.72 13.15 -14.10
C ARG A 40 0.54 13.45 -15.58
N VAL A 41 0.92 12.54 -16.47
CA VAL A 41 0.91 12.74 -17.93
C VAL A 41 -0.37 12.18 -18.55
N PRO A 42 -0.83 12.70 -19.70
CA PRO A 42 -2.00 12.18 -20.40
C PRO A 42 -1.85 10.70 -20.75
N LEU A 43 -2.96 9.96 -20.71
CA LEU A 43 -3.06 8.60 -21.24
C LEU A 43 -3.03 8.66 -22.76
N GLY A 44 -2.41 7.67 -23.42
CA GLY A 44 -2.29 7.62 -24.88
C GLY A 44 -0.90 7.93 -25.44
N ASP A 45 0.13 7.93 -24.59
CA ASP A 45 1.54 7.92 -24.98
C ASP A 45 2.14 6.56 -24.55
N GLU A 46 2.56 5.74 -25.52
CA GLU A 46 3.09 4.40 -25.28
C GLU A 46 4.26 4.38 -24.28
N LYS A 47 5.13 5.40 -24.32
CA LYS A 47 6.26 5.47 -23.38
C LYS A 47 5.77 5.72 -21.95
N HIS A 48 4.70 6.49 -21.82
CA HIS A 48 4.12 6.80 -20.52
C HIS A 48 3.33 5.63 -19.95
N ASP A 49 2.55 4.95 -20.79
CA ASP A 49 1.77 3.78 -20.40
C ASP A 49 2.72 2.65 -19.92
N ALA A 50 3.85 2.45 -20.62
CA ALA A 50 4.89 1.53 -20.18
C ALA A 50 5.52 1.93 -18.84
N LYS A 51 5.70 3.23 -18.56
CA LYS A 51 6.21 3.73 -17.28
C LYS A 51 5.24 3.46 -16.13
N VAL A 52 3.95 3.76 -16.33
CA VAL A 52 2.89 3.51 -15.35
C VAL A 52 2.79 2.02 -15.05
N ASN A 53 2.86 1.17 -16.07
CA ASN A 53 2.83 -0.28 -15.90
C ASN A 53 4.02 -0.79 -15.07
N ARG A 54 5.25 -0.31 -15.34
CA ARG A 54 6.44 -0.65 -14.54
C ARG A 54 6.31 -0.18 -13.09
N SER A 55 5.75 0.99 -12.86
CA SER A 55 5.52 1.52 -11.50
C SER A 55 4.51 0.65 -10.72
N ALA A 56 3.42 0.24 -11.38
CA ALA A 56 2.44 -0.67 -10.81
C ALA A 56 3.06 -2.05 -10.47
N GLN A 57 3.88 -2.62 -11.35
CA GLN A 57 4.58 -3.88 -11.11
C GLN A 57 5.52 -3.80 -9.91
N ARG A 58 6.34 -2.76 -9.82
CA ARG A 58 7.23 -2.53 -8.65
C ARG A 58 6.43 -2.41 -7.36
N LYS A 59 5.25 -1.79 -7.41
CA LYS A 59 4.41 -1.66 -6.22
C LYS A 59 3.80 -2.99 -5.80
N LEU A 60 3.42 -3.84 -6.75
CA LEU A 60 2.97 -5.20 -6.47
C LEU A 60 4.07 -6.00 -5.76
N GLU A 61 5.29 -5.97 -6.26
CA GLU A 61 6.44 -6.64 -5.62
C GLU A 61 6.72 -6.13 -4.20
N ASP A 62 6.53 -4.83 -3.94
CA ASP A 62 6.64 -4.24 -2.60
C ASP A 62 5.54 -4.73 -1.66
N VAL A 63 4.30 -4.81 -2.15
CA VAL A 63 3.16 -5.36 -1.40
C VAL A 63 3.41 -6.83 -1.05
N ASP A 64 3.84 -7.65 -2.02
CA ASP A 64 4.10 -9.07 -1.80
C ASP A 64 5.22 -9.31 -0.78
N ARG A 65 6.31 -8.53 -0.87
CA ARG A 65 7.39 -8.57 0.14
C ARG A 65 6.87 -8.22 1.53
N ARG A 66 6.01 -7.21 1.64
CA ARG A 66 5.45 -6.78 2.93
C ARG A 66 4.46 -7.80 3.48
N ILE A 67 3.64 -8.41 2.63
CA ILE A 67 2.78 -9.54 3.00
C ILE A 67 3.65 -10.68 3.54
N ALA A 68 4.69 -11.10 2.82
CA ALA A 68 5.56 -12.18 3.28
C ALA A 68 6.20 -11.88 4.65
N ALA A 69 6.65 -10.64 4.88
CA ALA A 69 7.16 -10.21 6.19
C ALA A 69 6.09 -10.27 7.29
N LEU A 70 4.89 -9.76 7.02
CA LEU A 70 3.78 -9.79 7.97
C LEU A 70 3.31 -11.22 8.28
N LEU A 71 3.34 -12.13 7.30
CA LEU A 71 3.04 -13.54 7.50
C LEU A 71 4.05 -14.20 8.45
N ARG A 72 5.35 -13.88 8.34
CA ARG A 72 6.37 -14.37 9.29
C ARG A 72 6.09 -13.90 10.71
N VAL A 73 5.81 -12.60 10.88
CA VAL A 73 5.47 -12.03 12.20
C VAL A 73 4.22 -12.70 12.77
N ARG A 74 3.19 -12.89 11.94
CA ARG A 74 1.96 -13.58 12.33
C ARG A 74 2.24 -15.00 12.81
N HIS A 75 3.03 -15.77 12.07
CA HIS A 75 3.36 -17.16 12.45
C HIS A 75 4.12 -17.22 13.77
N GLY A 76 5.13 -16.36 13.97
CA GLY A 76 5.85 -16.29 15.25
C GLY A 76 4.90 -15.98 16.41
N ARG A 77 4.00 -15.01 16.22
CA ARG A 77 3.00 -14.64 17.23
C ARG A 77 2.00 -15.77 17.51
N SER A 78 1.52 -16.46 16.48
CA SER A 78 0.62 -17.62 16.63
C SER A 78 1.28 -18.76 17.40
N ALA A 79 2.57 -19.05 17.14
CA ALA A 79 3.32 -20.07 17.87
C ALA A 79 3.47 -19.71 19.36
N LEU A 80 3.78 -18.46 19.68
CA LEU A 80 3.87 -17.96 21.05
C LEU A 80 2.52 -18.04 21.79
N ILE A 81 1.42 -17.70 21.12
CA ILE A 81 0.07 -17.83 21.71
C ILE A 81 -0.27 -19.32 21.96
N GLY A 82 0.02 -20.21 21.01
CA GLY A 82 -0.24 -21.64 21.15
C GLY A 82 0.53 -22.28 22.31
N THR A 83 1.82 -21.97 22.44
CA THR A 83 2.65 -22.46 23.56
C THR A 83 2.12 -22.00 24.92
N CYS A 84 1.63 -20.77 25.03
CA CYS A 84 1.03 -20.25 26.26
C CYS A 84 -0.27 -20.97 26.66
N GLN A 85 -1.07 -21.43 25.70
CA GLN A 85 -2.30 -22.17 25.97
C GLN A 85 -2.03 -23.59 26.45
N VAL A 86 -0.97 -24.24 25.94
CA VAL A 86 -0.55 -25.58 26.35
C VAL A 86 0.13 -25.55 27.72
N SER A 87 0.91 -24.50 28.02
CA SER A 87 1.63 -24.36 29.29
C SER A 87 0.81 -23.70 30.41
N ARG A 88 -0.53 -23.75 30.36
CA ARG A 88 -1.41 -23.02 31.30
C ARG A 88 -1.19 -23.39 32.77
N SER A 89 -0.48 -24.49 33.04
CA SER A 89 -0.07 -24.98 34.36
C SER A 89 1.37 -24.65 34.75
N ALA A 90 2.14 -23.94 33.90
CA ALA A 90 3.53 -23.57 34.18
C ALA A 90 3.58 -22.24 34.96
N CYS A 91 4.38 -22.19 36.03
CA CYS A 91 4.62 -20.97 36.84
C CYS A 91 5.28 -19.81 36.06
N THR A 92 5.72 -20.05 34.82
CA THR A 92 6.45 -19.07 34.01
C THR A 92 5.82 -18.97 32.62
N CYS A 93 5.49 -17.75 32.18
CA CYS A 93 4.92 -17.52 30.85
C CYS A 93 5.96 -17.80 29.75
N PRO A 94 5.71 -18.75 28.81
CA PRO A 94 6.65 -19.07 27.74
C PRO A 94 6.90 -17.90 26.79
N ILE A 95 5.91 -17.02 26.61
CA ILE A 95 6.04 -15.83 25.76
C ILE A 95 7.07 -14.87 26.34
N LEU A 96 6.98 -14.58 27.64
CA LEU A 96 7.95 -13.73 28.32
C LEU A 96 9.34 -14.35 28.26
N ASN A 97 9.46 -15.67 28.48
CA ASN A 97 10.75 -16.36 28.39
C ASN A 97 11.36 -16.31 26.97
N ALA A 98 10.54 -16.48 25.92
CA ALA A 98 10.99 -16.38 24.53
C ALA A 98 11.43 -14.96 24.14
N LEU A 99 10.80 -13.92 24.71
CA LEU A 99 11.17 -12.52 24.46
C LEU A 99 12.37 -12.06 25.31
N SER A 100 12.61 -12.68 26.47
CA SER A 100 13.73 -12.39 27.36
C SER A 100 15.03 -13.10 26.97
N LYS A 101 14.96 -14.11 26.11
CA LYS A 101 16.15 -14.73 25.52
C LYS A 101 16.63 -13.80 24.41
N GLU A 102 17.64 -12.99 24.71
CA GLU A 102 18.40 -12.25 23.70
C GLU A 102 18.89 -13.26 22.63
N ASP A 103 18.62 -12.95 21.36
CA ASP A 103 19.13 -13.73 20.23
C ASP A 103 20.66 -13.81 20.34
N PRO A 104 21.29 -15.00 20.37
CA PRO A 104 22.72 -15.09 20.21
C PRO A 104 23.00 -14.64 18.77
N SER A 105 23.71 -13.52 18.64
CA SER A 105 24.10 -12.91 17.37
C SER A 105 24.85 -13.87 16.45
#